data_AF-A0A2R6AIA7-F1
#
_entry.id   AF-A0A2R6AIA7-F1
#
_cell.length_a   1.000
_cell.length_b   1.000
_cell.length_c   1.000
_cell.angle_alpha   90.00
_cell.angle_beta   90.00
_cell.angle_gamma   90.00
#
_symmetry.space_group_name_H-M   'P 1'
#
loop_
_entity.id
_entity.type
_entity.pdbx_description
1 polymer ?
#
loop_
_entity_poly.entity_id
_entity_poly.type
_entity_poly.pdbx_seq_one_letter_code
_entity_poly.pdbx_strand_id
1 'polypeptide(L)'
;MRLDLKRREILNVSKIKNWTLIYGRRKTGKTTLVNNYLDHDYYVTVGDINNAVTHDGKILKLEEALMEVKQVLSRGGIAVIDEFQRLPEIYWSLISTWAPSGILVAIASSYGIVNKVFERNSPLLGFFTPLEIDIISYEDVLAQLREPLISILFRDPWLIPLVDSYSEFVQRIKEFALISKGLIGEVFKEEERQLTDLYYKILLLLGEGIWKSSEITGIAQPRGGEATTSSMLNKLAKMGLVMKIPTLGRELYYKVRSPPLSLVLYAESKYVISESNFQVKELPIGKEVQFSIGEMLAKYFEGELYYSPKEDIDILIVRKKIPIWAFEVKIGEIGKSDALESLKRMSKVAKKVGFISLKERPEDYADLSLGPKELLKIAEELTRDFLKTE
;
A
#
# COMPACT_ATOMS: atom_id res chain seq x y z
N MET A 1 4.10 -24.13 6.27
CA MET A 1 3.31 -23.75 5.08
C MET A 1 3.34 -22.23 5.03
N ARG A 2 3.90 -21.62 3.97
CA ARG A 2 4.02 -20.15 3.90
C ARG A 2 2.62 -19.60 3.59
N LEU A 3 2.09 -18.73 4.43
CA LEU A 3 0.79 -18.10 4.23
C LEU A 3 0.83 -17.32 2.90
N ASP A 4 -0.05 -17.68 1.95
CA ASP A 4 -0.28 -16.95 0.71
C ASP A 4 -1.68 -16.33 0.76
N LEU A 5 -1.74 -15.00 0.85
CA LEU A 5 -2.99 -14.27 0.95
C LEU A 5 -3.53 -13.96 -0.44
N LYS A 6 -4.71 -14.50 -0.76
CA LYS A 6 -5.45 -14.14 -1.98
C LYS A 6 -5.79 -12.65 -1.93
N ARG A 7 -5.77 -11.99 -3.09
CA ARG A 7 -6.08 -10.56 -3.22
C ARG A 7 -6.91 -10.30 -4.46
N ARG A 8 -7.77 -9.28 -4.43
CA ARG A 8 -8.70 -8.99 -5.54
C ARG A 8 -8.04 -8.79 -6.90
N GLU A 9 -6.80 -8.31 -6.91
CA GLU A 9 -6.02 -8.04 -8.12
C GLU A 9 -5.73 -9.31 -8.92
N ILE A 10 -5.92 -10.51 -8.35
CA ILE A 10 -5.93 -11.79 -9.07
C ILE A 10 -6.90 -11.74 -10.25
N LEU A 11 -8.09 -11.15 -10.08
CA LEU A 11 -9.08 -11.03 -11.15
C LEU A 11 -8.61 -10.11 -12.29
N ASN A 12 -7.78 -9.12 -11.99
CA ASN A 12 -7.23 -8.21 -13.00
C ASN A 12 -6.11 -8.90 -13.77
N VAL A 13 -5.21 -9.59 -13.05
CA VAL A 13 -4.06 -10.29 -13.64
C VAL A 13 -4.50 -11.45 -14.53
N SER A 14 -5.44 -12.28 -14.07
CA SER A 14 -5.97 -13.42 -14.86
C SER A 14 -6.73 -13.00 -16.13
N LYS A 15 -7.15 -11.73 -16.23
CA LYS A 15 -7.91 -11.19 -17.37
C LYS A 15 -7.07 -10.29 -18.29
N ILE A 16 -5.74 -10.25 -18.12
CA ILE A 16 -4.87 -9.48 -19.00
C ILE A 16 -4.99 -10.02 -20.43
N LYS A 17 -5.33 -9.13 -21.38
CA LYS A 17 -5.51 -9.46 -22.81
C LYS A 17 -4.67 -8.59 -23.74
N ASN A 18 -3.96 -7.63 -23.18
CA ASN A 18 -3.19 -6.65 -23.91
C ASN A 18 -1.88 -6.42 -23.16
N TRP A 19 -0.93 -5.77 -23.82
CA TRP A 19 0.34 -5.45 -23.18
C TRP A 19 0.10 -4.61 -21.93
N THR A 20 0.62 -5.08 -20.79
CA THR A 20 0.29 -4.53 -19.47
C THR A 20 1.55 -4.26 -18.67
N LEU A 21 1.69 -3.04 -18.14
CA LEU A 21 2.74 -2.69 -17.19
C LEU A 21 2.16 -2.82 -15.78
N ILE A 22 2.54 -3.88 -15.09
CA ILE A 22 2.24 -4.11 -13.69
C ILE A 22 3.28 -3.37 -12.84
N TYR A 23 2.86 -2.39 -12.06
CA TYR A 23 3.78 -1.58 -11.27
C TYR A 23 3.30 -1.42 -9.83
N GLY A 24 4.22 -0.99 -8.97
CA GLY A 24 3.93 -0.73 -7.57
C GLY A 24 5.18 -0.89 -6.73
N ARG A 25 5.10 -0.59 -5.43
CA ARG A 25 6.25 -0.63 -4.52
C ARG A 25 6.89 -2.02 -4.44
N ARG A 26 8.18 -2.07 -4.10
CA ARG A 26 8.86 -3.34 -3.87
C ARG A 26 8.18 -4.12 -2.74
N LYS A 27 8.16 -5.44 -2.87
CA LYS A 27 7.61 -6.40 -1.91
C LYS A 27 6.10 -6.31 -1.66
N THR A 28 5.34 -5.72 -2.60
CA THR A 28 3.87 -5.79 -2.63
C THR A 28 3.31 -7.09 -3.23
N GLY A 29 4.15 -8.04 -3.62
CA GLY A 29 3.71 -9.36 -4.12
C GLY A 29 3.42 -9.47 -5.62
N LYS A 30 3.90 -8.53 -6.45
CA LYS A 30 3.67 -8.51 -7.91
C LYS A 30 4.14 -9.79 -8.62
N THR A 31 5.41 -10.17 -8.42
CA THR A 31 6.00 -11.38 -9.01
C THR A 31 5.21 -12.63 -8.62
N THR A 32 4.86 -12.78 -7.33
CA THR A 32 4.02 -13.87 -6.84
C THR A 32 2.65 -13.90 -7.52
N LEU A 33 2.01 -12.72 -7.66
CA LEU A 33 0.70 -12.60 -8.28
C LEU A 33 0.72 -13.03 -9.77
N VAL A 34 1.72 -12.60 -10.53
CA VAL A 34 1.83 -12.97 -11.95
C VAL A 34 2.18 -14.44 -12.10
N ASN A 35 3.16 -14.95 -11.35
CA ASN A 35 3.57 -16.35 -11.44
C ASN A 35 2.46 -17.34 -11.12
N ASN A 36 1.60 -17.01 -10.16
CA ASN A 36 0.58 -17.93 -9.69
C ASN A 36 -0.75 -17.82 -10.47
N TYR A 37 -1.04 -16.67 -11.10
CA TYR A 37 -2.38 -16.37 -11.63
C TYR A 37 -2.41 -15.87 -13.08
N LEU A 38 -1.26 -15.72 -13.74
CA LEU A 38 -1.19 -15.51 -15.19
C LEU A 38 -0.61 -16.75 -15.85
N ASP A 39 -1.38 -17.37 -16.74
CA ASP A 39 -0.89 -18.45 -17.60
C ASP A 39 0.05 -17.84 -18.65
N HIS A 40 1.35 -18.05 -18.49
CA HIS A 40 2.38 -17.43 -19.33
C HIS A 40 3.31 -18.48 -19.93
N ASP A 41 3.70 -18.28 -21.18
CA ASP A 41 4.57 -19.20 -21.92
C ASP A 41 6.05 -18.98 -21.63
N TYR A 42 6.42 -17.75 -21.26
CA TYR A 42 7.80 -17.39 -20.97
C TYR A 42 7.91 -16.31 -19.91
N TYR A 43 8.87 -16.46 -19.00
CA TYR A 43 9.13 -15.52 -17.92
C TYR A 43 10.62 -15.29 -17.75
N VAL A 44 11.01 -14.01 -17.73
CA VAL A 44 12.38 -13.60 -17.48
C VAL A 44 12.42 -12.42 -16.51
N THR A 45 13.36 -12.45 -15.58
CA THR A 45 13.70 -11.32 -14.71
C THR A 45 14.96 -10.63 -15.24
N VAL A 46 14.91 -9.31 -15.41
CA VAL A 46 16.09 -8.52 -15.74
C VAL A 46 16.99 -8.43 -14.51
N GLY A 47 18.18 -9.02 -14.59
CA GLY A 47 19.15 -9.03 -13.47
C GLY A 47 19.94 -7.73 -13.43
N ASP A 48 20.73 -7.51 -14.48
CA ASP A 48 21.57 -6.34 -14.69
C ASP A 48 21.50 -5.87 -16.16
N ILE A 49 22.40 -4.95 -16.55
CA ILE A 49 22.42 -4.36 -17.90
C ILE A 49 22.65 -5.37 -19.03
N ASN A 50 23.27 -6.52 -18.73
CA ASN A 50 23.66 -7.53 -19.71
C ASN A 50 23.02 -8.89 -19.47
N ASN A 51 22.48 -9.15 -18.28
CA ASN A 51 22.03 -10.47 -17.86
C ASN A 51 20.57 -10.48 -17.47
N ALA A 52 19.92 -11.58 -17.83
CA ALA A 52 18.56 -11.90 -17.43
C ALA A 52 18.51 -13.31 -16.84
N VAL A 53 17.55 -13.55 -15.96
CA VAL A 53 17.37 -14.83 -15.28
C VAL A 53 16.01 -15.38 -15.65
N THR A 54 15.96 -16.58 -16.21
CA THR A 54 14.71 -17.28 -16.51
C THR A 54 14.08 -17.83 -15.25
N HIS A 55 12.79 -18.19 -15.32
CA HIS A 55 12.05 -18.72 -14.17
C HIS A 55 12.66 -20.00 -13.56
N ASP A 56 13.31 -20.85 -14.37
CA ASP A 56 14.04 -22.04 -13.90
C ASP A 56 15.45 -21.74 -13.33
N GLY A 57 15.83 -20.46 -13.24
CA GLY A 57 17.08 -20.00 -12.63
C GLY A 57 18.28 -19.96 -13.57
N LYS A 58 18.09 -20.17 -14.88
CA LYS A 58 19.17 -20.07 -15.86
C LYS A 58 19.51 -18.61 -16.14
N ILE A 59 20.81 -18.30 -16.13
CA ILE A 59 21.32 -16.98 -16.51
C ILE A 59 21.54 -16.96 -18.02
N LEU A 60 20.94 -15.97 -18.68
CA LEU A 60 21.06 -15.71 -20.12
C LEU A 60 21.60 -14.30 -20.35
N LYS A 61 22.16 -14.07 -21.54
CA LYS A 61 22.35 -12.70 -22.00
C LYS A 61 20.99 -12.05 -22.21
N LEU A 62 20.90 -10.76 -21.88
CA LEU A 62 19.66 -10.00 -21.99
C LEU A 62 19.10 -10.02 -23.41
N GLU A 63 19.95 -9.88 -24.43
CA GLU A 63 19.56 -9.96 -25.84
C GLU A 63 18.93 -11.31 -26.20
N GLU A 64 19.53 -12.41 -25.75
CA GLU A 64 19.01 -13.77 -25.98
C GLU A 64 17.63 -13.93 -25.34
N ALA A 65 17.47 -13.48 -24.10
CA ALA A 65 16.19 -13.56 -23.42
C ALA A 65 15.11 -12.69 -24.11
N LEU A 66 15.45 -11.51 -24.61
CA LEU A 66 14.51 -10.66 -25.35
C LEU A 66 14.14 -11.24 -26.72
N MET A 67 15.04 -11.98 -27.37
CA MET A 67 14.71 -12.72 -28.59
C MET A 67 13.67 -13.81 -28.31
N GLU A 68 13.80 -14.55 -27.20
CA GLU A 68 12.79 -15.54 -26.79
C GLU A 68 11.43 -14.87 -26.48
N VAL A 69 11.43 -13.73 -25.77
CA VAL A 69 10.20 -12.93 -25.56
C VAL A 69 9.56 -12.59 -26.90
N LYS A 70 10.33 -12.05 -27.86
CA LYS A 70 9.81 -11.69 -29.19
C LYS A 70 9.24 -12.90 -29.93
N GLN A 71 9.89 -14.06 -29.84
CA GLN A 71 9.41 -15.30 -30.48
C GLN A 71 8.07 -15.75 -29.89
N VAL A 72 7.93 -15.75 -28.56
CA VAL A 72 6.67 -16.08 -27.87
C VAL A 72 5.54 -15.16 -28.33
N LEU A 73 5.78 -13.84 -28.32
CA LEU A 73 4.81 -12.85 -28.76
C LEU A 73 4.41 -13.02 -30.23
N SER A 74 5.37 -13.36 -31.10
CA SER A 74 5.12 -13.59 -32.54
C SER A 74 4.22 -14.80 -32.81
N ARG A 75 4.17 -15.77 -31.88
CA ARG A 75 3.29 -16.94 -31.96
C ARG A 75 1.92 -16.74 -31.29
N GLY A 76 1.67 -15.53 -30.76
CA GLY A 76 0.45 -15.20 -30.04
C GLY A 76 0.45 -15.59 -28.55
N GLY A 77 1.61 -15.99 -28.02
CA GLY A 77 1.77 -16.35 -26.61
C GLY A 77 1.87 -15.16 -25.66
N ILE A 78 2.05 -15.48 -24.39
CA ILE A 78 2.14 -14.55 -23.26
C ILE A 78 3.57 -14.60 -22.70
N ALA A 79 4.26 -13.46 -22.73
CA ALA A 79 5.61 -13.34 -22.19
C ALA A 79 5.68 -12.30 -21.06
N VAL A 80 6.47 -12.59 -20.03
CA VAL A 80 6.65 -11.73 -18.86
C VAL A 80 8.10 -11.24 -18.77
N ILE A 81 8.28 -9.93 -18.56
CA ILE A 81 9.58 -9.31 -18.21
C ILE A 81 9.46 -8.69 -16.82
N ASP A 82 10.09 -9.28 -15.83
CA ASP A 82 10.17 -8.76 -14.46
C ASP A 82 11.38 -7.86 -14.23
N GLU A 83 11.26 -6.96 -13.26
CA GLU A 83 12.21 -5.89 -12.98
C GLU A 83 12.47 -5.00 -14.21
N PHE A 84 11.41 -4.73 -14.97
CA PHE A 84 11.43 -3.99 -16.24
C PHE A 84 12.10 -2.61 -16.14
N GLN A 85 12.06 -1.98 -14.97
CA GLN A 85 12.72 -0.70 -14.74
C GLN A 85 14.26 -0.75 -14.85
N ARG A 86 14.85 -1.95 -14.84
CA ARG A 86 16.29 -2.19 -15.06
C ARG A 86 16.65 -2.35 -16.53
N LEU A 87 15.66 -2.52 -17.40
CA LEU A 87 15.88 -2.74 -18.82
C LEU A 87 16.42 -1.46 -19.48
N PRO A 88 17.58 -1.50 -20.15
CA PRO A 88 18.12 -0.33 -20.84
C PRO A 88 17.20 0.22 -21.93
N GLU A 89 17.15 1.55 -22.09
CA GLU A 89 16.23 2.25 -23.02
C GLU A 89 16.42 1.83 -24.48
N ILE A 90 17.61 1.39 -24.89
CA ILE A 90 17.85 0.85 -26.23
C ILE A 90 16.90 -0.32 -26.56
N TYR A 91 16.58 -1.16 -25.57
CA TYR A 91 15.66 -2.27 -25.74
C TYR A 91 14.20 -1.84 -25.75
N TRP A 92 13.88 -0.65 -25.23
CA TRP A 92 12.51 -0.11 -25.30
C TRP A 92 12.17 0.25 -26.75
N SER A 93 13.13 0.85 -27.46
CA SER A 93 13.03 1.09 -28.90
C SER A 93 12.95 -0.21 -29.71
N LEU A 94 13.61 -1.28 -29.26
CA LEU A 94 13.45 -2.59 -29.89
C LEU A 94 12.04 -3.15 -29.67
N ILE A 95 11.53 -3.11 -28.43
CA ILE A 95 10.21 -3.61 -28.04
C ILE A 95 9.10 -2.89 -28.82
N SER A 96 9.20 -1.57 -29.03
CA SER A 96 8.19 -0.80 -29.78
C SER A 96 8.07 -1.20 -31.25
N THR A 97 9.04 -1.94 -31.80
CA THR A 97 8.96 -2.49 -33.17
C THR A 97 8.25 -3.83 -33.25
N TRP A 98 7.94 -4.46 -32.11
CA TRP A 98 7.30 -5.78 -32.13
C TRP A 98 5.82 -5.64 -32.48
N ALA A 99 5.35 -6.45 -33.42
CA ALA A 99 3.92 -6.51 -33.75
C ALA A 99 3.17 -7.22 -32.61
N PRO A 100 2.09 -6.65 -32.06
CA PRO A 100 1.39 -7.19 -30.90
C PRO A 100 0.45 -8.33 -31.30
N SER A 101 0.99 -9.45 -31.79
CA SER A 101 0.22 -10.69 -32.00
C SER A 101 -0.02 -11.45 -30.69
N GLY A 102 0.85 -11.26 -29.69
CA GLY A 102 0.75 -11.84 -28.35
C GLY A 102 0.73 -10.79 -27.23
N ILE A 103 0.82 -11.23 -25.98
CA ILE A 103 0.66 -10.39 -24.78
C ILE A 103 1.99 -10.25 -24.06
N LEU A 104 2.47 -9.01 -23.90
CA LEU A 104 3.64 -8.70 -23.08
C LEU A 104 3.21 -8.15 -21.73
N VAL A 105 3.64 -8.79 -20.65
CA VAL A 105 3.46 -8.29 -19.28
C VAL A 105 4.80 -7.83 -18.74
N ALA A 106 4.94 -6.54 -18.49
CA ALA A 106 6.11 -5.95 -17.85
C ALA A 106 5.82 -5.74 -16.36
N ILE A 107 6.70 -6.18 -15.46
CA ILE A 107 6.56 -5.97 -14.02
C ILE A 107 7.65 -5.01 -13.55
N ALA A 108 7.29 -4.00 -12.76
CA ALA A 108 8.23 -3.01 -12.24
C ALA A 108 8.01 -2.65 -10.77
N SER A 109 9.10 -2.52 -10.01
CA SER A 109 9.08 -2.23 -8.57
C SER A 109 9.16 -0.75 -8.20
N SER A 110 8.90 0.14 -9.16
CA SER A 110 8.94 1.60 -9.04
C SER A 110 7.63 2.22 -9.53
N TYR A 111 7.25 3.37 -8.97
CA TYR A 111 6.15 4.18 -9.51
C TYR A 111 6.65 5.11 -10.63
N GLY A 112 7.92 5.55 -10.54
CA GLY A 112 8.58 6.39 -11.53
C GLY A 112 8.64 5.79 -12.94
N ILE A 113 8.73 4.45 -13.05
CA ILE A 113 8.69 3.74 -14.35
C ILE A 113 7.43 4.05 -15.17
N VAL A 114 6.29 4.28 -14.51
CA VAL A 114 5.03 4.64 -15.19
C VAL A 114 5.22 5.95 -15.92
N ASN A 115 5.84 6.95 -15.28
CA ASN A 115 6.09 8.22 -15.96
C ASN A 115 7.03 8.02 -17.15
N LYS A 116 8.11 7.24 -17.00
CA LYS A 116 9.06 6.96 -18.10
C LYS A 116 8.42 6.22 -19.30
N VAL A 117 7.50 5.28 -19.04
CA VAL A 117 6.81 4.50 -20.10
C VAL A 117 5.70 5.30 -20.78
N PHE A 118 5.00 6.17 -20.04
CA PHE A 118 3.81 6.89 -20.52
C PHE A 118 4.05 8.37 -20.84
N GLU A 119 5.30 8.84 -20.79
CA GLU A 119 5.68 10.19 -21.23
C GLU A 119 5.72 10.32 -22.76
N ARG A 120 5.53 11.56 -23.24
CA ARG A 120 5.43 11.88 -24.68
C ARG A 120 6.61 11.41 -25.53
N ASN A 121 7.79 11.33 -24.94
CA ASN A 121 9.02 10.96 -25.66
C ASN A 121 9.36 9.47 -25.52
N SER A 122 8.53 8.68 -24.83
CA SER A 122 8.78 7.26 -24.63
C SER A 122 8.49 6.48 -25.91
N PRO A 123 9.40 5.59 -26.36
CA PRO A 123 9.11 4.70 -27.49
C PRO A 123 7.98 3.70 -27.18
N LEU A 124 7.64 3.52 -25.90
CA LEU A 124 6.61 2.59 -25.43
C LEU A 124 5.24 3.28 -25.20
N LEU A 125 5.15 4.58 -25.50
CA LEU A 125 3.91 5.32 -25.33
C LEU A 125 2.78 4.71 -26.16
N GLY A 126 1.68 4.36 -25.50
CA GLY A 126 0.50 3.76 -26.14
C GLY A 126 0.57 2.25 -26.34
N PHE A 127 1.69 1.59 -25.99
CA PHE A 127 1.79 0.12 -26.08
C PHE A 127 1.19 -0.58 -24.86
N PHE A 128 1.40 -0.03 -23.66
CA PHE A 128 1.00 -0.68 -22.41
C PHE A 128 -0.28 -0.09 -21.83
N THR A 129 -1.05 -0.91 -21.10
CA THR A 129 -1.99 -0.40 -20.09
C THR A 129 -1.37 -0.49 -18.70
N PRO A 130 -1.51 0.54 -17.84
CA PRO A 130 -0.99 0.49 -16.48
C PRO A 130 -1.89 -0.35 -15.56
N LEU A 131 -1.30 -1.22 -14.75
CA LEU A 131 -1.96 -1.95 -13.66
C LEU A 131 -1.18 -1.76 -12.36
N GLU A 132 -1.74 -1.00 -11.42
CA GLU A 132 -1.12 -0.77 -10.11
C GLU A 132 -1.40 -1.92 -9.15
N ILE A 133 -0.36 -2.40 -8.47
CA ILE A 133 -0.43 -3.37 -7.38
C ILE A 133 0.17 -2.75 -6.12
N ASP A 134 -0.72 -2.26 -5.26
CA ASP A 134 -0.39 -1.69 -3.96
C ASP A 134 -0.33 -2.78 -2.87
N ILE A 135 -0.18 -2.39 -1.60
CA ILE A 135 -0.46 -3.26 -0.45
C ILE A 135 -1.86 -3.86 -0.56
N ILE A 136 -2.05 -5.04 0.03
CA ILE A 136 -3.33 -5.75 0.01
C ILE A 136 -4.38 -4.89 0.73
N SER A 137 -5.64 -4.98 0.30
CA SER A 137 -6.73 -4.30 1.00
C SER A 137 -7.03 -4.97 2.34
N TYR A 138 -7.47 -4.19 3.33
CA TYR A 138 -7.70 -4.70 4.68
C TYR A 138 -8.75 -5.82 4.69
N GLU A 139 -9.84 -5.64 3.94
CA GLU A 139 -10.91 -6.62 3.86
C GLU A 139 -10.48 -7.94 3.20
N ASP A 140 -9.57 -7.91 2.22
CA ASP A 140 -9.06 -9.13 1.58
C ASP A 140 -8.28 -9.96 2.61
N VAL A 141 -7.49 -9.32 3.47
CA VAL A 141 -6.75 -10.00 4.54
C VAL A 141 -7.68 -10.46 5.65
N LEU A 142 -8.60 -9.60 6.11
CA LEU A 142 -9.51 -9.90 7.20
C LEU A 142 -10.43 -11.08 6.88
N ALA A 143 -10.95 -11.17 5.65
CA ALA A 143 -11.80 -12.29 5.23
C ALA A 143 -11.09 -13.65 5.31
N GLN A 144 -9.75 -13.67 5.15
CA GLN A 144 -8.94 -14.89 5.17
C GLN A 144 -8.42 -15.21 6.57
N LEU A 145 -7.91 -14.22 7.31
CA LEU A 145 -7.30 -14.42 8.63
C LEU A 145 -8.32 -14.41 9.76
N ARG A 146 -9.46 -13.73 9.58
CA ARG A 146 -10.51 -13.56 10.59
C ARG A 146 -10.05 -12.90 11.90
N GLU A 147 -8.88 -12.26 11.87
CA GLU A 147 -8.27 -11.58 13.01
C GLU A 147 -7.99 -10.10 12.68
N PRO A 148 -8.76 -9.15 13.25
CA PRO A 148 -8.69 -7.74 12.88
C PRO A 148 -7.32 -7.08 13.00
N LEU A 149 -6.57 -7.35 14.09
CA LEU A 149 -5.30 -6.66 14.37
C LEU A 149 -4.17 -7.14 13.47
N ILE A 150 -3.96 -8.46 13.34
CA ILE A 150 -2.89 -8.98 12.48
C ILE A 150 -3.14 -8.67 11.00
N SER A 151 -4.42 -8.57 10.60
CA SER A 151 -4.82 -8.20 9.24
C SER A 151 -4.35 -6.79 8.85
N ILE A 152 -4.15 -5.88 9.81
CA ILE A 152 -3.59 -4.54 9.58
C ILE A 152 -2.13 -4.62 9.18
N LEU A 153 -1.38 -5.58 9.73
CA LEU A 153 0.04 -5.74 9.44
C LEU A 153 0.24 -6.52 8.13
N PHE A 154 -0.47 -7.64 7.97
CA PHE A 154 -0.27 -8.58 6.87
C PHE A 154 -0.76 -8.06 5.53
N ARG A 155 -1.47 -6.94 5.53
CA ARG A 155 -1.78 -6.24 4.29
C ARG A 155 -0.54 -5.75 3.55
N ASP A 156 0.60 -5.57 4.24
CA ASP A 156 1.89 -5.33 3.58
C ASP A 156 2.69 -6.65 3.48
N PRO A 157 2.81 -7.25 2.29
CA PRO A 157 3.23 -8.65 2.16
C PRO A 157 4.65 -8.99 2.62
N TRP A 158 5.55 -8.00 2.71
CA TRP A 158 6.94 -8.27 3.15
C TRP A 158 7.03 -8.78 4.59
N LEU A 159 6.03 -8.50 5.42
CA LEU A 159 6.02 -8.90 6.82
C LEU A 159 5.45 -10.31 7.04
N ILE A 160 4.57 -10.79 6.14
CA ILE A 160 3.93 -12.11 6.22
C ILE A 160 4.91 -13.26 6.53
N PRO A 161 6.09 -13.37 5.87
CA PRO A 161 7.00 -14.47 6.14
C PRO A 161 7.86 -14.28 7.40
N LEU A 162 7.69 -13.17 8.13
CA LEU A 162 8.59 -12.74 9.19
C LEU A 162 7.95 -12.78 10.58
N VAL A 163 6.63 -12.71 10.72
CA VAL A 163 5.94 -12.76 12.02
C VAL A 163 4.60 -13.47 11.89
N ASP A 164 4.13 -14.08 12.98
CA ASP A 164 2.82 -14.75 13.05
C ASP A 164 1.78 -13.95 13.86
N SER A 165 2.22 -12.93 14.62
CA SER A 165 1.32 -12.15 15.49
C SER A 165 1.79 -10.70 15.69
N TYR A 166 0.88 -9.84 16.18
CA TYR A 166 1.22 -8.46 16.52
C TYR A 166 2.23 -8.39 17.68
N SER A 167 2.13 -9.27 18.67
CA SER A 167 3.06 -9.30 19.80
C SER A 167 4.47 -9.67 19.36
N GLU A 168 4.63 -10.64 18.45
CA GLU A 168 5.91 -10.96 17.84
C GLU A 168 6.47 -9.78 17.03
N PHE A 169 5.61 -9.08 16.28
CA PHE A 169 6.00 -7.86 15.57
C PHE A 169 6.58 -6.80 16.50
N VAL A 170 5.95 -6.56 17.66
CA VAL A 170 6.46 -5.62 18.67
C VAL A 170 7.78 -6.10 19.27
N GLN A 171 7.91 -7.39 19.59
CA GLN A 171 9.14 -7.96 20.15
C GLN A 171 10.34 -7.83 19.20
N ARG A 172 10.09 -7.94 17.89
CA ARG A 172 11.12 -7.91 16.83
C ARG A 172 11.22 -6.55 16.14
N ILE A 173 10.61 -5.50 16.69
CA ILE A 173 10.54 -4.18 16.06
C ILE A 173 11.91 -3.60 15.70
N LYS A 174 12.95 -3.91 16.49
CA LYS A 174 14.34 -3.50 16.23
C LYS A 174 14.90 -4.10 14.94
N GLU A 175 14.61 -5.37 14.65
CA GLU A 175 14.98 -6.00 13.38
C GLU A 175 14.27 -5.30 12.21
N PHE A 176 12.99 -4.96 12.41
CA PHE A 176 12.19 -4.30 11.38
C PHE A 176 12.60 -2.85 11.12
N ALA A 177 13.25 -2.16 12.06
CA ALA A 177 13.84 -0.84 11.82
C ALA A 177 14.90 -0.87 10.71
N LEU A 178 15.81 -1.84 10.77
CA LEU A 178 16.86 -2.02 9.76
C LEU A 178 16.27 -2.39 8.39
N ILE A 179 15.33 -3.34 8.38
CA ILE A 179 14.64 -3.76 7.16
C ILE A 179 13.87 -2.59 6.54
N SER A 180 13.14 -1.83 7.35
CA SER A 180 12.36 -0.66 6.92
C SER A 180 13.24 0.42 6.30
N LYS A 181 14.39 0.73 6.92
CA LYS A 181 15.35 1.70 6.37
C LYS A 181 15.90 1.24 5.01
N GLY A 182 16.22 -0.05 4.88
CA GLY A 182 16.64 -0.65 3.61
C GLY A 182 15.56 -0.57 2.52
N LEU A 183 14.31 -0.92 2.85
CA LEU A 183 13.17 -0.84 1.93
C LEU A 183 12.89 0.59 1.47
N ILE A 184 12.94 1.58 2.39
CA ILE A 184 12.79 3.00 2.02
C ILE A 184 13.93 3.42 1.09
N GLY A 185 15.18 3.14 1.48
CA GLY A 185 16.36 3.51 0.70
C GLY A 185 16.34 2.95 -0.72
N GLU A 186 15.83 1.74 -0.88
CA GLU A 186 15.63 1.14 -2.18
C GLU A 186 14.54 1.82 -3.01
N VAL A 187 13.40 2.17 -2.43
CA VAL A 187 12.38 2.94 -3.15
C VAL A 187 12.97 4.26 -3.66
N PHE A 188 13.85 4.92 -2.88
CA PHE A 188 14.58 6.08 -3.36
C PHE A 188 15.54 5.76 -4.51
N LYS A 189 16.30 4.66 -4.40
CA LYS A 189 17.25 4.23 -5.44
C LYS A 189 16.55 3.95 -6.77
N GLU A 190 15.43 3.22 -6.76
CA GLU A 190 14.65 2.88 -7.96
C GLU A 190 14.04 4.13 -8.62
N GLU A 191 13.87 5.21 -7.86
CA GLU A 191 13.40 6.50 -8.35
C GLU A 191 14.56 7.44 -8.74
N GLU A 192 15.78 6.91 -8.80
CA GLU A 192 17.03 7.64 -9.09
C GLU A 192 17.25 8.83 -8.16
N ARG A 193 16.93 8.64 -6.87
CA ARG A 193 16.99 9.66 -5.83
C ARG A 193 17.83 9.18 -4.65
N GLN A 194 18.37 10.16 -3.92
CA GLN A 194 18.99 9.92 -2.62
C GLN A 194 17.98 10.13 -1.50
N LEU A 195 17.92 9.17 -0.57
CA LEU A 195 17.22 9.34 0.70
C LEU A 195 18.05 10.31 1.57
N THR A 196 17.59 11.55 1.69
CA THR A 196 18.24 12.56 2.55
C THR A 196 17.74 12.45 3.98
N ASP A 197 18.51 12.98 4.94
CA ASP A 197 18.12 13.05 6.35
C ASP A 197 16.79 13.79 6.53
N LEU A 198 16.53 14.82 5.72
CA LEU A 198 15.27 15.55 5.77
C LEU A 198 14.07 14.70 5.31
N TYR A 199 14.22 13.88 4.26
CA TYR A 199 13.16 12.93 3.88
C TYR A 199 12.91 11.89 4.97
N TYR A 200 13.98 11.36 5.56
CA TYR A 200 13.86 10.40 6.65
C TYR A 200 13.21 11.02 7.89
N LYS A 201 13.60 12.24 8.28
CA LYS A 201 12.96 13.01 9.36
C LYS A 201 11.46 13.23 9.09
N ILE A 202 11.06 13.57 7.85
CA ILE A 202 9.64 13.70 7.50
C ILE A 202 8.91 12.36 7.68
N LEU A 203 9.48 11.25 7.25
CA LEU A 203 8.88 9.91 7.44
C LEU A 203 8.72 9.56 8.92
N LEU A 204 9.70 9.88 9.76
CA LEU A 204 9.62 9.71 11.22
C LEU A 204 8.46 10.54 11.81
N LEU A 205 8.36 11.83 11.47
CA LEU A 205 7.27 12.71 11.93
C LEU A 205 5.88 12.18 11.51
N LEU A 206 5.77 11.65 10.29
CA LEU A 206 4.53 11.01 9.83
C LEU A 206 4.18 9.75 10.65
N GLY A 207 5.18 8.93 10.98
CA GLY A 207 5.03 7.78 11.88
C GLY A 207 4.58 8.18 13.29
N GLU A 208 5.04 9.33 13.79
CA GLU A 208 4.56 9.89 15.07
C GLU A 208 3.08 10.32 15.06
N GLY A 209 2.49 10.48 13.87
CA GLY A 209 1.14 11.01 13.71
C GLY A 209 1.08 12.50 13.37
N ILE A 210 2.22 13.13 13.08
CA ILE A 210 2.28 14.54 12.66
C ILE A 210 1.99 14.58 11.16
N TRP A 211 0.71 14.57 10.81
CA TRP A 211 0.25 14.39 9.43
C TRP A 211 0.02 15.70 8.68
N LYS A 212 -0.12 16.83 9.38
CA LYS A 212 -0.40 18.13 8.77
C LYS A 212 0.86 18.74 8.17
N SER A 213 0.83 19.06 6.88
CA SER A 213 2.02 19.60 6.17
C SER A 213 2.63 20.85 6.84
N SER A 214 1.81 21.74 7.41
CA SER A 214 2.30 22.96 8.06
C SER A 214 3.02 22.69 9.37
N GLU A 215 2.56 21.69 10.15
CA GLU A 215 3.22 21.27 11.40
C GLU A 215 4.56 20.61 11.10
N ILE A 216 4.59 19.72 10.10
CA ILE A 216 5.84 19.11 9.63
C ILE A 216 6.82 20.20 9.20
N THR A 217 6.37 21.24 8.50
CA THR A 217 7.24 22.36 8.10
C THR A 217 7.85 23.07 9.31
N GLY A 218 7.03 23.34 10.34
CA GLY A 218 7.47 24.00 11.57
C GLY A 218 8.51 23.20 12.38
N ILE A 219 8.45 21.86 12.34
CA ILE A 219 9.36 20.97 13.08
C ILE A 219 10.58 20.56 12.24
N ALA A 220 10.38 20.28 10.96
CA ALA A 220 11.43 19.88 10.05
C ALA A 220 12.40 21.04 9.80
N GLN A 221 11.89 22.28 9.74
CA GLN A 221 12.62 23.53 9.47
C GLN A 221 13.59 23.37 8.28
N PRO A 222 13.07 23.10 7.07
CA PRO A 222 13.92 22.99 5.88
C PRO A 222 14.73 24.28 5.69
N ARG A 223 16.01 24.14 5.36
CA ARG A 223 16.92 25.27 5.16
C ARG A 223 16.63 25.97 3.83
N GLY A 224 17.04 27.24 3.72
CA GLY A 224 16.94 27.98 2.46
C GLY A 224 17.67 27.25 1.33
N GLY A 225 16.97 27.02 0.20
CA GLY A 225 17.46 26.25 -0.95
C GLY A 225 17.00 24.78 -0.99
N GLU A 226 16.45 24.25 0.10
CA GLU A 226 15.82 22.92 0.09
C GLU A 226 14.41 22.97 -0.54
N ALA A 227 13.95 21.82 -1.05
CA ALA A 227 12.58 21.71 -1.52
C ALA A 227 11.58 21.92 -0.37
N THR A 228 10.45 22.56 -0.66
CA THR A 228 9.41 22.78 0.36
C THR A 228 8.89 21.45 0.91
N THR A 229 8.48 21.42 2.18
CA THR A 229 7.91 20.22 2.82
C THR A 229 6.75 19.64 2.01
N SER A 230 5.86 20.48 1.47
CA SER A 230 4.77 20.02 0.61
C SER A 230 5.26 19.40 -0.71
N SER A 231 6.33 19.91 -1.31
CA SER A 231 6.97 19.28 -2.48
C SER A 231 7.57 17.92 -2.12
N MET A 232 8.25 17.81 -0.98
CA MET A 232 8.81 16.55 -0.49
C MET A 232 7.72 15.51 -0.19
N LEU A 233 6.64 15.90 0.49
CA LEU A 233 5.49 15.02 0.77
C LEU A 233 4.80 14.56 -0.52
N ASN A 234 4.64 15.44 -1.50
CA ASN A 234 4.11 15.06 -2.81
C ASN A 234 5.03 14.07 -3.54
N LYS A 235 6.36 14.22 -3.43
CA LYS A 235 7.31 13.26 -3.99
C LYS A 235 7.20 11.91 -3.29
N LEU A 236 7.21 11.87 -1.96
CA LEU A 236 7.00 10.64 -1.18
C LEU A 236 5.67 9.95 -1.54
N ALA A 237 4.62 10.74 -1.81
CA ALA A 237 3.34 10.21 -2.25
C ALA A 237 3.40 9.59 -3.65
N LYS A 238 4.07 10.25 -4.60
CA LYS A 238 4.31 9.69 -5.95
C LYS A 238 5.16 8.42 -5.93
N MET A 239 6.02 8.25 -4.94
CA MET A 239 6.83 7.04 -4.73
C MET A 239 6.06 5.93 -3.97
N GLY A 240 4.80 6.18 -3.57
CA GLY A 240 3.96 5.24 -2.83
C GLY A 240 4.34 5.05 -1.35
N LEU A 241 5.31 5.79 -0.81
CA LEU A 241 5.72 5.69 0.61
C LEU A 241 4.70 6.34 1.55
N VAL A 242 4.06 7.39 1.05
CA VAL A 242 3.11 8.23 1.78
C VAL A 242 1.81 8.30 0.99
N MET A 243 0.69 8.52 1.66
CA MET A 243 -0.59 8.81 1.02
C MET A 243 -1.18 10.10 1.55
N LYS A 244 -1.94 10.78 0.69
CA LYS A 244 -2.75 11.94 1.09
C LYS A 244 -4.02 11.46 1.78
N ILE A 245 -4.43 12.19 2.80
CA ILE A 245 -5.67 11.95 3.51
C ILE A 245 -6.57 13.15 3.28
N PRO A 246 -7.75 12.99 2.64
CA PRO A 246 -8.67 14.10 2.47
C PRO A 246 -9.27 14.49 3.84
N THR A 247 -9.57 15.77 3.99
CA THR A 247 -10.23 16.32 5.18
C THR A 247 -11.36 17.24 4.74
N LEU A 248 -12.26 17.60 5.66
CA LEU A 248 -13.30 18.59 5.37
C LEU A 248 -12.71 19.99 5.14
N GLY A 249 -11.51 20.25 5.66
CA GLY A 249 -10.79 21.50 5.48
C GLY A 249 -9.94 21.54 4.21
N ARG A 250 -9.29 22.68 3.98
CA ARG A 250 -8.30 22.87 2.90
C ARG A 250 -6.89 22.40 3.27
N GLU A 251 -6.72 21.93 4.51
CA GLU A 251 -5.43 21.55 5.05
C GLU A 251 -4.97 20.21 4.44
N LEU A 252 -3.67 20.11 4.15
CA LEU A 252 -3.09 18.93 3.51
C LEU A 252 -2.54 17.98 4.57
N TYR A 253 -3.13 16.78 4.63
CA TYR A 253 -2.74 15.71 5.53
C TYR A 253 -2.13 14.55 4.77
N TYR A 254 -1.13 13.93 5.38
CA TYR A 254 -0.36 12.83 4.81
C TYR A 254 -0.10 11.77 5.88
N LYS A 255 -0.09 10.48 5.52
CA LYS A 255 0.40 9.40 6.39
C LYS A 255 1.29 8.43 5.63
N VAL A 256 2.10 7.67 6.36
CA VAL A 256 2.83 6.52 5.80
C VAL A 256 1.81 5.52 5.24
N ARG A 257 2.02 5.05 4.01
CA ARG A 257 1.07 4.15 3.32
C ARG A 257 0.99 2.77 3.97
N SER A 258 2.13 2.25 4.41
CA SER A 258 2.27 0.92 5.02
C SER A 258 2.10 0.99 6.55
N PRO A 259 1.12 0.29 7.14
CA PRO A 259 0.96 0.23 8.59
C PRO A 259 2.18 -0.30 9.34
N PRO A 260 2.80 -1.45 8.99
CA PRO A 260 3.98 -1.90 9.72
C PRO A 260 5.15 -0.91 9.60
N LEU A 261 5.33 -0.26 8.44
CA LEU A 261 6.33 0.78 8.29
C LEU A 261 6.05 2.00 9.18
N SER A 262 4.78 2.42 9.26
CA SER A 262 4.33 3.52 10.13
C SER A 262 4.68 3.25 11.60
N LEU A 263 4.39 2.03 12.09
CA LEU A 263 4.67 1.62 13.47
C LEU A 263 6.16 1.49 13.76
N VAL A 264 6.96 1.01 12.79
CA VAL A 264 8.42 0.99 12.91
C VAL A 264 8.98 2.41 12.99
N LEU A 265 8.53 3.32 12.12
CA LEU A 265 8.96 4.73 12.11
C LEU A 265 8.56 5.45 13.40
N TYR A 266 7.38 5.16 13.95
CA TYR A 266 6.98 5.63 15.28
C TYR A 266 7.99 5.19 16.34
N ALA A 267 8.30 3.88 16.38
CA ALA A 267 9.18 3.31 17.39
C ALA A 267 10.60 3.87 17.27
N GLU A 268 11.09 4.03 16.06
CA GLU A 268 12.38 4.66 15.77
C GLU A 268 12.41 6.11 16.22
N SER A 269 11.36 6.89 15.92
CA SER A 269 11.31 8.31 16.29
C SER A 269 11.21 8.51 17.81
N LYS A 270 10.43 7.66 18.50
CA LYS A 270 10.17 7.81 19.95
C LYS A 270 11.21 7.15 20.85
N TYR A 271 11.79 6.03 20.42
CA TYR A 271 12.66 5.20 21.27
C TYR A 271 14.05 4.95 20.67
N VAL A 272 14.31 5.42 19.44
CA VAL A 272 15.58 5.23 18.73
C VAL A 272 15.99 3.75 18.75
N ILE A 273 15.06 2.86 18.42
CA ILE A 273 15.20 1.41 18.59
C ILE A 273 16.37 0.81 17.81
N SER A 274 16.81 1.47 16.73
CA SER A 274 18.00 1.06 15.98
C SER A 274 19.29 1.16 16.80
N GLU A 275 19.40 2.15 17.69
CA GLU A 275 20.59 2.43 18.49
C GLU A 275 20.42 2.07 19.98
N SER A 276 19.19 1.98 20.46
CA SER A 276 18.88 1.71 21.86
C SER A 276 18.59 0.23 22.13
N ASN A 277 18.70 -0.17 23.40
CA ASN A 277 18.20 -1.45 23.90
C ASN A 277 16.83 -1.31 24.56
N PHE A 278 16.10 -0.22 24.27
CA PHE A 278 14.79 0.01 24.84
C PHE A 278 13.80 -1.04 24.33
N GLN A 279 13.13 -1.73 25.26
CA GLN A 279 12.08 -2.69 24.91
C GLN A 279 10.76 -1.95 24.73
N VAL A 280 10.32 -1.84 23.48
CA VAL A 280 9.00 -1.28 23.16
C VAL A 280 7.92 -2.25 23.65
N LYS A 281 7.02 -1.76 24.50
CA LYS A 281 5.91 -2.56 25.04
C LYS A 281 4.64 -2.43 24.19
N GLU A 282 4.40 -1.24 23.66
CA GLU A 282 3.18 -0.93 22.94
C GLU A 282 3.46 0.06 21.82
N LEU A 283 2.82 -0.17 20.68
CA LEU A 283 2.85 0.72 19.51
C LEU A 283 1.45 1.31 19.31
N PRO A 284 1.32 2.50 18.70
CA PRO A 284 0.04 3.19 18.51
C PRO A 284 -0.77 2.60 17.36
N ILE A 285 -0.99 1.28 17.37
CA ILE A 285 -1.71 0.55 16.31
C ILE A 285 -3.14 1.07 16.12
N GLY A 286 -3.76 1.68 17.15
CA GLY A 286 -5.07 2.33 17.04
C GLY A 286 -5.16 3.33 15.89
N LYS A 287 -4.07 4.06 15.59
CA LYS A 287 -4.01 4.97 14.44
C LYS A 287 -4.11 4.24 13.10
N GLU A 288 -3.59 3.03 12.99
CA GLU A 288 -3.67 2.23 11.76
C GLU A 288 -4.98 1.42 11.68
N VAL A 289 -5.57 1.09 12.84
CA VAL A 289 -6.90 0.49 12.96
C VAL A 289 -7.96 1.41 12.35
N GLN A 290 -8.02 2.68 12.75
CA GLN A 290 -9.01 3.64 12.21
C GLN A 290 -8.92 3.74 10.68
N PHE A 291 -7.72 3.80 10.10
CA PHE A 291 -7.59 3.96 8.64
C PHE A 291 -7.89 2.67 7.90
N SER A 292 -7.47 1.52 8.41
CA SER A 292 -7.71 0.24 7.74
C SER A 292 -9.20 -0.11 7.73
N ILE A 293 -9.90 0.10 8.86
CA ILE A 293 -11.35 -0.07 8.93
C ILE A 293 -12.06 1.02 8.11
N GLY A 294 -11.61 2.27 8.21
CA GLY A 294 -12.18 3.38 7.46
C GLY A 294 -12.12 3.18 5.94
N GLU A 295 -11.01 2.64 5.42
CA GLU A 295 -10.87 2.31 3.99
C GLU A 295 -11.88 1.22 3.56
N MET A 296 -12.06 0.19 4.39
CA MET A 296 -13.04 -0.87 4.15
C MET A 296 -14.47 -0.33 4.19
N LEU A 297 -14.82 0.45 5.22
CA LEU A 297 -16.17 1.01 5.35
C LEU A 297 -16.48 2.04 4.27
N ALA A 298 -15.49 2.83 3.83
CA ALA A 298 -15.67 3.74 2.70
C ALA A 298 -16.09 2.98 1.43
N LYS A 299 -15.51 1.81 1.16
CA LYS A 299 -15.95 0.94 0.07
C LYS A 299 -17.35 0.38 0.30
N TYR A 300 -17.62 -0.16 1.49
CA TYR A 300 -18.92 -0.73 1.84
C TYR A 300 -20.07 0.29 1.72
N PHE A 301 -19.84 1.52 2.16
CA PHE A 301 -20.78 2.63 2.08
C PHE A 301 -20.55 3.52 0.86
N GLU A 302 -19.92 3.03 -0.21
CA GLU A 302 -19.71 3.71 -1.50
C GLU A 302 -19.39 5.22 -1.34
N GLY A 303 -18.41 5.52 -0.50
CA GLY A 303 -17.98 6.87 -0.18
C GLY A 303 -16.47 6.97 -0.12
N GLU A 304 -15.98 8.12 0.30
CA GLU A 304 -14.57 8.41 0.48
C GLU A 304 -14.26 8.56 1.96
N LEU A 305 -13.17 7.94 2.41
CA LEU A 305 -12.66 8.10 3.77
C LEU A 305 -12.03 9.49 3.91
N TYR A 306 -12.47 10.24 4.91
CA TYR A 306 -11.96 11.53 5.32
C TYR A 306 -11.43 11.47 6.76
N TYR A 307 -10.40 12.27 7.04
CA TYR A 307 -9.88 12.49 8.39
C TYR A 307 -10.39 13.82 8.96
N SER A 308 -10.90 13.80 10.19
CA SER A 308 -11.52 14.96 10.83
C SER A 308 -10.91 15.23 12.22
N PRO A 309 -9.67 15.72 12.30
CA PRO A 309 -8.99 15.92 13.59
C PRO A 309 -9.57 17.06 14.42
N LYS A 310 -10.20 18.07 13.80
CA LYS A 310 -10.77 19.22 14.51
C LYS A 310 -12.07 18.85 15.21
N GLU A 311 -12.82 17.95 14.60
CA GLU A 311 -14.08 17.42 15.08
C GLU A 311 -13.88 16.17 15.94
N ASP A 312 -12.63 15.70 16.07
CA ASP A 312 -12.24 14.52 16.85
C ASP A 312 -13.04 13.27 16.40
N ILE A 313 -13.00 12.98 15.10
CA ILE A 313 -13.70 11.83 14.50
C ILE A 313 -12.67 10.93 13.84
N ASP A 314 -12.62 9.66 14.27
CA ASP A 314 -11.67 8.67 13.76
C ASP A 314 -11.91 8.35 12.28
N ILE A 315 -13.17 8.10 11.91
CA ILE A 315 -13.56 7.76 10.55
C ILE A 315 -14.73 8.64 10.11
N LEU A 316 -14.53 9.41 9.06
CA LEU A 316 -15.61 10.13 8.38
C LEU A 316 -15.77 9.59 6.96
N ILE A 317 -16.99 9.19 6.59
CA ILE A 317 -17.29 8.77 5.21
C ILE A 317 -18.09 9.86 4.54
N VAL A 318 -17.57 10.34 3.41
CA VAL A 318 -18.16 11.42 2.62
C VAL A 318 -18.62 10.88 1.28
N ARG A 319 -19.86 11.17 0.90
CA ARG A 319 -20.40 10.83 -0.43
C ARG A 319 -20.86 12.10 -1.12
N LYS A 320 -20.30 12.40 -2.30
CA LYS A 320 -20.60 13.63 -3.06
C LYS A 320 -20.48 14.91 -2.22
N LYS A 321 -19.38 15.04 -1.47
CA LYS A 321 -19.08 16.16 -0.53
C LYS A 321 -20.00 16.27 0.69
N ILE A 322 -20.87 15.29 0.94
CA ILE A 322 -21.75 15.27 2.10
C ILE A 322 -21.24 14.20 3.09
N PRO A 323 -20.93 14.55 4.34
CA PRO A 323 -20.60 13.57 5.37
C PRO A 323 -21.82 12.70 5.69
N ILE A 324 -21.74 11.41 5.35
CA ILE A 324 -22.86 10.47 5.50
C ILE A 324 -22.74 9.67 6.81
N TRP A 325 -21.53 9.29 7.17
CA TRP A 325 -21.25 8.52 8.38
C TRP A 325 -20.06 9.10 9.13
N ALA A 326 -20.14 9.11 10.44
CA ALA A 326 -19.03 9.31 11.35
C ALA A 326 -18.94 8.10 12.28
N PHE A 327 -17.72 7.58 12.50
CA PHE A 327 -17.48 6.49 13.43
C PHE A 327 -16.39 6.83 14.43
N GLU A 328 -16.59 6.31 15.64
CA GLU A 328 -15.59 6.20 16.69
C GLU A 328 -15.12 4.74 16.76
N VAL A 329 -13.81 4.53 16.91
CA VAL A 329 -13.17 3.22 16.85
C VAL A 329 -12.33 2.96 18.08
N LYS A 330 -12.61 1.87 18.78
CA LYS A 330 -11.77 1.40 19.89
C LYS A 330 -11.23 0.00 19.64
N ILE A 331 -9.97 -0.22 20.03
CA ILE A 331 -9.41 -1.58 20.10
C ILE A 331 -10.09 -2.36 21.23
N GLY A 332 -10.31 -1.69 22.36
CA GLY A 332 -11.03 -2.24 23.51
C GLY A 332 -12.54 -1.98 23.47
N GLU A 333 -13.17 -2.04 24.62
CA GLU A 333 -14.62 -1.82 24.80
C GLU A 333 -14.98 -0.34 24.62
N ILE A 334 -16.24 -0.09 24.23
CA ILE A 334 -16.81 1.24 24.19
C ILE A 334 -17.80 1.36 25.36
N GLY A 335 -17.42 2.12 26.39
CA GLY A 335 -18.29 2.40 27.52
C GLY A 335 -19.43 3.36 27.16
N LYS A 336 -20.55 3.25 27.89
CA LYS A 336 -21.75 4.06 27.69
C LYS A 336 -21.50 5.57 27.70
N SER A 337 -20.69 6.06 28.65
CA SER A 337 -20.39 7.50 28.78
C SER A 337 -19.69 8.03 27.53
N ASP A 338 -18.61 7.35 27.12
CA ASP A 338 -17.83 7.69 25.93
C ASP A 338 -18.69 7.66 24.66
N ALA A 339 -19.56 6.64 24.52
CA ALA A 339 -20.46 6.54 23.39
C ALA A 339 -21.42 7.73 23.30
N LEU A 340 -22.04 8.11 24.42
CA LEU A 340 -23.00 9.23 24.45
C LEU A 340 -22.33 10.58 24.15
N GLU A 341 -21.09 10.79 24.60
CA GLU A 341 -20.32 11.99 24.28
C GLU A 341 -19.96 12.03 22.79
N SER A 342 -19.43 10.92 22.26
CA SER A 342 -19.04 10.81 20.86
C SER A 342 -20.24 10.94 19.92
N LEU A 343 -21.40 10.39 20.28
CA LEU A 343 -22.66 10.55 19.53
C LEU A 343 -23.07 12.02 19.41
N LYS A 344 -23.03 12.78 20.52
CA LYS A 344 -23.36 14.21 20.52
C LYS A 344 -22.40 15.03 19.66
N ARG A 345 -21.13 14.65 19.60
CA ARG A 345 -20.10 15.29 18.78
C ARG A 345 -20.31 14.97 17.29
N MET A 346 -20.38 13.69 16.96
CA MET A 346 -20.44 13.19 15.58
C MET A 346 -21.75 13.52 14.86
N SER A 347 -22.90 13.52 15.55
CA SER A 347 -24.20 13.85 14.97
C SER A 347 -24.33 15.29 14.45
N LYS A 348 -23.43 16.19 14.87
CA LYS A 348 -23.34 17.56 14.34
C LYS A 348 -22.65 17.62 12.98
N VAL A 349 -21.89 16.59 12.62
CA VAL A 349 -21.00 16.57 11.45
C VAL A 349 -21.55 15.65 10.36
N ALA A 350 -22.03 14.46 10.73
CA ALA A 350 -22.53 13.45 9.81
C ALA A 350 -24.00 13.10 10.05
N LYS A 351 -24.66 12.60 9.00
CA LYS A 351 -26.08 12.21 9.05
C LYS A 351 -26.35 10.99 9.93
N LYS A 352 -25.37 10.09 10.01
CA LYS A 352 -25.43 8.86 10.79
C LYS A 352 -24.15 8.67 11.58
N VAL A 353 -24.28 8.02 12.71
CA VAL A 353 -23.18 7.73 13.62
C VAL A 353 -23.06 6.23 13.82
N GLY A 354 -21.83 5.73 13.90
CA GLY A 354 -21.60 4.36 14.30
C GLY A 354 -20.46 4.18 15.29
N PHE A 355 -20.44 3.03 15.93
CA PHE A 355 -19.44 2.64 16.90
C PHE A 355 -18.77 1.33 16.48
N ILE A 356 -17.46 1.27 16.63
CA ILE A 356 -16.66 0.11 16.24
C ILE A 356 -15.77 -0.32 17.40
N SER A 357 -15.88 -1.57 17.82
CA SER A 357 -14.93 -2.17 18.76
C SER A 357 -14.32 -3.44 18.18
N LEU A 358 -13.01 -3.59 18.35
CA LEU A 358 -12.29 -4.82 17.98
C LEU A 358 -12.36 -5.91 19.04
N LYS A 359 -12.95 -5.64 20.21
CA LYS A 359 -13.11 -6.62 21.28
C LYS A 359 -14.50 -7.27 21.26
N GLU A 360 -15.55 -6.46 21.18
CA GLU A 360 -16.94 -6.92 21.18
C GLU A 360 -17.84 -5.98 20.41
N ARG A 361 -19.07 -6.39 20.09
CA ARG A 361 -20.04 -5.49 19.46
C ARG A 361 -20.51 -4.46 20.50
N PRO A 362 -20.36 -3.14 20.25
CA PRO A 362 -20.90 -2.14 21.15
C PRO A 362 -22.42 -2.27 21.32
N GLU A 363 -22.96 -1.80 22.45
CA GLU A 363 -24.41 -1.63 22.59
C GLU A 363 -24.97 -0.69 21.51
N ASP A 364 -26.28 -0.78 21.25
CA ASP A 364 -26.96 -0.03 20.19
C ASP A 364 -27.25 1.42 20.62
N TYR A 365 -26.18 2.20 20.82
CA TYR A 365 -26.24 3.62 21.17
C TYR A 365 -26.35 4.55 19.95
N ALA A 366 -26.06 4.05 18.74
CA ALA A 366 -26.02 4.83 17.50
C ALA A 366 -26.72 4.09 16.34
N ASP A 367 -26.66 4.65 15.13
CA ASP A 367 -27.28 4.07 13.94
C ASP A 367 -26.66 2.72 13.52
N LEU A 368 -25.42 2.45 13.93
CA LEU A 368 -24.71 1.21 13.63
C LEU A 368 -23.65 0.87 14.68
N SER A 369 -23.70 -0.34 15.22
CA SER A 369 -22.67 -0.89 16.10
C SER A 369 -22.00 -2.12 15.48
N LEU A 370 -20.69 -2.07 15.32
CA LEU A 370 -19.87 -3.10 14.67
C LEU A 370 -18.87 -3.69 15.67
N GLY A 371 -18.95 -5.00 15.89
CA GLY A 371 -17.91 -5.79 16.55
C GLY A 371 -17.08 -6.58 15.54
N PRO A 372 -16.20 -7.49 16.01
CA PRO A 372 -15.36 -8.31 15.14
C PRO A 372 -16.16 -9.15 14.12
N LYS A 373 -17.32 -9.69 14.53
CA LYS A 373 -18.17 -10.51 13.66
C LYS A 373 -18.79 -9.70 12.53
N GLU A 374 -19.28 -8.49 12.82
CA GLU A 374 -19.88 -7.62 11.81
C GLU A 374 -18.83 -7.09 10.84
N LEU A 375 -17.62 -6.75 11.33
CA LEU A 375 -16.49 -6.37 10.47
C LEU A 375 -16.10 -7.50 9.53
N LEU A 376 -16.02 -8.74 10.03
CA LEU A 376 -15.74 -9.91 9.20
C LEU A 376 -16.82 -10.11 8.14
N LYS A 377 -18.10 -9.98 8.50
CA LYS A 377 -19.21 -10.11 7.55
C LYS A 377 -19.12 -9.06 6.43
N ILE A 378 -18.80 -7.80 6.77
CA ILE A 378 -18.57 -6.74 5.78
C ILE A 378 -17.39 -7.11 4.86
N ALA A 379 -16.30 -7.62 5.42
CA ALA A 379 -15.15 -8.05 4.63
C ALA A 379 -15.52 -9.20 3.68
N GLU A 380 -16.24 -10.22 4.14
CA GLU A 380 -16.72 -11.35 3.31
C GLU A 380 -17.69 -10.89 2.22
N GLU A 381 -18.54 -9.90 2.49
CA GLU A 381 -19.42 -9.29 1.48
C GLU A 381 -18.62 -8.58 0.38
N LEU A 382 -17.60 -7.80 0.76
CA LEU A 382 -16.74 -7.07 -0.19
C LEU A 382 -15.80 -7.96 -1.00
N THR A 383 -15.48 -9.16 -0.49
CA THR A 383 -14.51 -10.08 -1.11
C THR A 383 -15.17 -11.26 -1.84
N ARG A 384 -16.51 -11.35 -1.76
CA ARG A 384 -17.32 -12.45 -2.29
C ARG A 384 -17.01 -12.81 -3.73
N ASP A 385 -16.75 -11.80 -4.56
CA ASP A 385 -16.59 -11.99 -6.02
C ASP A 385 -15.28 -12.66 -6.42
N PHE A 386 -14.22 -12.60 -5.59
CA PHE A 386 -12.93 -13.22 -5.92
C PHE A 386 -12.53 -14.39 -5.02
N LEU A 387 -13.09 -14.49 -3.81
CA LEU A 387 -12.86 -15.65 -2.95
C LEU A 387 -13.69 -16.88 -3.37
N LYS A 388 -14.74 -16.69 -4.17
CA LYS A 388 -15.59 -17.77 -4.72
C LYS A 388 -15.08 -18.41 -6.01
N THR A 389 -13.94 -17.98 -6.52
CA THR A 389 -13.37 -18.44 -7.81
C THR A 389 -12.74 -19.85 -7.73
N GLU A 390 -13.31 -20.75 -6.91
CA GLU A 390 -12.92 -22.16 -6.83
C GLU A 390 -13.86 -23.07 -7.64
#